data_AF-A0A1I2CFJ9-F1
#
_entry.id   AF-A0A1I2CFJ9-F1
#
_cell.length_a   1.000
_cell.length_b   1.000
_cell.length_c   1.000
_cell.angle_alpha   90.00
_cell.angle_beta   90.00
_cell.angle_gamma   90.00
#
_symmetry.space_group_name_H-M   'P 1'
#
loop_
_entity.id
_entity.type
_entity.pdbx_description
1 polymer ?
#
loop_
_entity_poly.entity_id
_entity_poly.type
_entity_poly.pdbx_seq_one_letter_code
_entity_poly.pdbx_strand_id
1 'polypeptide(L)'
;MKQAISKLKKHSGSNSARLILSSKTIRIRRLTLFLAFIFIGFTTLTAQRPRKGGEMDKEKPTTEEMIQKRVDLMAEKLNLTEKQSAEIKDLMLKHQQEMQAENEAFKEQLKAHREKLKENREALNQGIKSTLTEEQLKTYEEFEKKLKNRSGRGGNSRFHRRPGYRPERFNRRFHQRPPRQPQRFHRPIPENVEE
;
A
#
# COMPACT_ATOMS: atom_id res chain seq x y z
N MET A 1 -14.76 39.41 89.95
CA MET A 1 -15.09 40.71 89.33
C MET A 1 -15.27 40.47 87.84
N LYS A 2 -16.51 40.41 87.35
CA LYS A 2 -17.17 41.53 86.63
C LYS A 2 -16.22 42.09 85.54
N GLN A 3 -16.29 41.51 84.35
CA GLN A 3 -17.00 42.07 83.19
C GLN A 3 -16.30 43.30 82.63
N ALA A 4 -15.63 43.12 81.48
CA ALA A 4 -15.45 44.19 80.52
C ALA A 4 -15.22 43.61 79.11
N ILE A 5 -16.22 43.82 78.25
CA ILE A 5 -16.05 44.32 76.87
C ILE A 5 -15.76 43.27 75.75
N SER A 6 -16.89 42.82 75.18
CA SER A 6 -17.24 42.75 73.74
C SER A 6 -16.25 42.28 72.65
N LYS A 7 -16.61 41.12 72.07
CA LYS A 7 -16.89 40.85 70.65
C LYS A 7 -15.94 41.39 69.55
N LEU A 8 -15.28 40.42 68.91
CA LEU A 8 -15.26 40.15 67.45
C LEU A 8 -14.95 41.31 66.49
N LYS A 9 -13.73 41.30 65.94
CA LYS A 9 -13.50 41.68 64.54
C LYS A 9 -12.54 40.70 63.86
N LYS A 10 -12.83 40.44 62.59
CA LYS A 10 -12.50 39.28 61.76
C LYS A 10 -11.27 39.55 60.88
N HIS A 11 -10.51 38.47 60.62
CA HIS A 11 -9.51 38.21 59.54
C HIS A 11 -8.13 38.88 59.57
N SER A 12 -7.06 38.07 59.52
CA SER A 12 -6.36 37.73 58.25
C SER A 12 -5.09 36.90 58.50
N GLY A 13 -4.81 35.91 57.64
CA GLY A 13 -3.44 35.47 57.32
C GLY A 13 -3.00 34.10 57.85
N SER A 14 -3.31 33.03 57.11
CA SER A 14 -2.72 31.70 57.29
C SER A 14 -1.76 31.38 56.14
N ASN A 15 -0.73 30.59 56.49
CA ASN A 15 0.02 29.63 55.66
C ASN A 15 1.42 30.00 55.16
N SER A 16 2.38 29.77 56.07
CA SER A 16 3.59 28.94 55.93
C SER A 16 3.99 28.38 54.55
N ALA A 17 5.25 28.58 54.17
CA ALA A 17 6.05 27.61 53.42
C ALA A 17 7.54 27.67 53.84
N ARG A 18 8.04 26.55 54.38
CA ARG A 18 9.40 26.32 54.88
C ARG A 18 10.37 26.03 53.73
N LEU A 19 11.62 26.45 53.89
CA LEU A 19 12.71 26.26 52.93
C LEU A 19 13.99 25.73 53.63
N ILE A 20 14.71 24.89 52.85
CA ILE A 20 16.16 24.57 52.84
C ILE A 20 16.71 23.56 53.87
N LEU A 21 17.35 22.50 53.36
CA LEU A 21 18.69 22.05 53.78
C LEU A 21 19.38 21.13 52.73
N SER A 22 20.71 21.19 52.71
CA SER A 22 21.71 20.90 51.65
C SER A 22 22.13 19.42 51.46
N SER A 23 22.41 18.96 50.23
CA SER A 23 22.70 17.54 49.88
C SER A 23 24.01 17.27 49.10
N LYS A 24 25.06 18.10 49.25
CA LYS A 24 26.32 17.95 48.48
C LYS A 24 27.26 16.81 48.95
N THR A 25 26.98 16.11 50.05
CA THR A 25 27.81 14.99 50.58
C THR A 25 27.26 13.58 50.30
N ILE A 26 26.08 13.45 49.69
CA ILE A 26 25.43 12.15 49.39
C ILE A 26 25.91 11.56 48.04
N ARG A 27 26.55 12.36 47.18
CA ARG A 27 26.89 11.98 45.80
C ARG A 27 28.12 11.08 45.65
N ILE A 28 28.98 10.95 46.66
CA ILE A 28 30.24 10.18 46.55
C ILE A 28 30.10 8.74 47.07
N ARG A 29 29.14 8.45 47.98
CA ARG A 29 28.87 7.07 48.47
C ARG A 29 27.87 6.26 47.63
N ARG A 30 27.20 6.87 46.65
CA ARG A 30 26.31 6.18 45.70
C ARG A 30 26.99 5.81 44.38
N LEU A 31 28.21 6.31 44.15
CA LEU A 31 28.97 6.07 42.91
C LEU A 31 29.81 4.78 42.98
N THR A 32 30.12 4.26 44.17
CA THR A 32 30.95 3.07 44.39
C THR A 32 30.19 1.75 44.53
N LEU A 33 28.85 1.77 44.52
CA LEU A 33 28.00 0.55 44.50
C LEU A 33 27.29 0.31 43.16
N PHE A 34 27.67 1.04 42.09
CA PHE A 34 27.14 0.87 40.74
C PHE A 34 28.12 0.21 39.75
N LEU A 35 29.39 0.00 40.14
CA LEU A 35 30.44 -0.58 39.29
C LEU A 35 30.68 -2.09 39.49
N ALA A 36 30.03 -2.72 40.48
CA ALA A 36 30.17 -4.16 40.76
C ALA A 36 28.95 -5.00 40.33
N PHE A 37 28.02 -4.43 39.56
CA PHE A 37 26.85 -5.13 38.99
C PHE A 37 26.93 -5.29 37.45
N ILE A 38 28.13 -5.13 36.88
CA ILE A 38 28.36 -5.13 35.42
C ILE A 38 28.86 -6.49 34.91
N PHE A 39 29.11 -7.50 35.76
CA PHE A 39 29.89 -8.67 35.32
C PHE A 39 29.23 -10.06 35.34
N ILE A 40 27.98 -10.24 35.76
CA ILE A 40 27.31 -11.56 35.63
C ILE A 40 25.84 -11.37 35.29
N GLY A 41 25.48 -11.57 34.02
CA GLY A 41 24.09 -11.68 33.63
C GLY A 41 23.86 -11.50 32.13
N PHE A 42 23.45 -12.59 31.48
CA PHE A 42 22.78 -12.63 30.18
C PHE A 42 23.63 -12.77 28.91
N THR A 43 24.15 -13.99 28.78
CA THR A 43 24.09 -14.82 27.56
C THR A 43 23.01 -14.40 26.54
N THR A 44 23.46 -14.11 25.33
CA THR A 44 22.73 -14.10 24.05
C THR A 44 21.27 -13.60 24.09
N LEU A 45 21.09 -12.28 24.02
CA LEU A 45 19.96 -11.74 23.27
C LEU A 45 20.16 -12.14 21.80
N THR A 46 19.61 -13.29 21.41
CA THR A 46 19.11 -13.42 20.05
C THR A 46 18.01 -12.38 19.93
N ALA A 47 18.38 -11.17 19.52
CA ALA A 47 17.46 -10.24 18.92
C ALA A 47 16.99 -10.89 17.61
N GLN A 48 16.07 -11.86 17.72
CA GLN A 48 14.94 -11.87 16.81
C GLN A 48 14.38 -10.46 16.91
N ARG A 49 14.89 -9.56 16.07
CA ARG A 49 14.14 -8.36 15.72
C ARG A 49 12.79 -8.94 15.33
N PRO A 50 11.70 -8.70 16.09
CA PRO A 50 10.39 -9.01 15.54
C PRO A 50 10.43 -8.31 14.20
N ARG A 51 10.31 -9.08 13.11
CA ARG A 51 9.98 -8.47 11.83
C ARG A 51 8.82 -7.59 12.18
N LYS A 52 9.00 -6.28 12.03
CA LYS A 52 7.92 -5.31 12.13
C LYS A 52 7.00 -5.53 10.92
N GLY A 53 6.51 -6.75 10.76
CA GLY A 53 5.23 -7.10 10.16
C GLY A 53 4.20 -7.06 11.28
N GLY A 54 4.27 -6.02 12.11
CA GLY A 54 3.06 -5.49 12.70
C GLY A 54 2.27 -5.01 11.50
N GLU A 55 1.26 -5.79 11.16
CA GLU A 55 0.07 -5.37 10.46
C GLU A 55 -0.32 -4.02 11.08
N MET A 56 0.19 -2.93 10.50
CA MET A 56 -0.39 -1.64 10.75
C MET A 56 -1.72 -1.73 10.03
N ASP A 57 -2.76 -2.13 10.77
CA ASP A 57 -4.17 -1.85 10.48
C ASP A 57 -4.37 -0.33 10.48
N LYS A 58 -3.61 0.36 9.63
CA LYS A 58 -3.96 1.68 9.19
C LYS A 58 -5.09 1.43 8.21
N GLU A 59 -6.30 1.76 8.66
CA GLU A 59 -7.44 1.91 7.77
C GLU A 59 -6.95 2.65 6.52
N LYS A 60 -7.17 2.04 5.36
CA LYS A 60 -6.78 2.66 4.10
C LYS A 60 -7.52 4.00 4.04
N PRO A 61 -6.83 5.12 3.79
CA PRO A 61 -7.50 6.41 3.73
C PRO A 61 -8.63 6.35 2.71
N THR A 62 -9.74 6.98 3.03
CA THR A 62 -10.89 7.05 2.13
C THR A 62 -10.50 7.79 0.85
N THR A 63 -11.23 7.55 -0.24
CA THR A 63 -10.96 8.22 -1.53
C THR A 63 -11.04 9.75 -1.40
N GLU A 64 -11.98 10.24 -0.60
CA GLU A 64 -12.13 11.67 -0.30
C GLU A 64 -10.95 12.21 0.50
N GLU A 65 -10.45 11.49 1.51
CA GLU A 65 -9.24 11.88 2.24
C GLU A 65 -8.01 11.91 1.33
N MET A 66 -7.90 10.98 0.38
CA MET A 66 -6.81 10.97 -0.58
C MET A 66 -6.88 12.17 -1.53
N ILE A 67 -8.08 12.51 -2.00
CA ILE A 67 -8.30 13.71 -2.82
C ILE A 67 -7.96 14.96 -2.01
N GLN A 68 -8.44 15.07 -0.77
CA GLN A 68 -8.15 16.22 0.10
C GLN A 68 -6.64 16.40 0.29
N LYS A 69 -5.92 15.34 0.67
CA LYS A 69 -4.45 15.39 0.82
C LYS A 69 -3.74 15.85 -0.45
N ARG A 70 -4.26 15.49 -1.62
CA ARG A 70 -3.69 15.90 -2.90
C ARG A 70 -3.97 17.37 -3.20
N VAL A 71 -5.17 17.85 -2.89
CA VAL A 71 -5.53 19.27 -3.01
C VAL A 71 -4.68 20.09 -2.05
N ASP A 72 -4.50 19.66 -0.80
CA ASP A 72 -3.69 20.37 0.20
C ASP A 72 -2.23 20.52 -0.28
N LEU A 73 -1.64 19.45 -0.83
CA LEU A 73 -0.31 19.50 -1.42
C LEU A 73 -0.22 20.42 -2.65
N MET A 74 -1.29 20.51 -3.45
CA MET A 74 -1.35 21.45 -4.58
C MET A 74 -1.48 22.88 -4.09
N ALA A 75 -2.30 23.11 -3.06
CA ALA A 75 -2.48 24.41 -2.45
C ALA A 75 -1.16 24.95 -1.89
N GLU A 76 -0.40 24.11 -1.18
CA GLU A 76 0.92 24.47 -0.66
C GLU A 76 1.92 24.74 -1.80
N LYS A 77 2.03 23.84 -2.78
CA LYS A 77 3.07 23.94 -3.82
C LYS A 77 2.82 25.04 -4.85
N LEU A 78 1.55 25.36 -5.09
CA LEU A 78 1.13 26.31 -6.12
C LEU A 78 0.60 27.60 -5.52
N ASN A 79 0.59 27.73 -4.18
CA ASN A 79 -0.01 28.84 -3.44
C ASN A 79 -1.47 29.09 -3.88
N LEU A 80 -2.28 28.03 -3.94
CA LEU A 80 -3.67 28.16 -4.36
C LEU A 80 -4.49 28.89 -3.30
N THR A 81 -5.44 29.70 -3.76
CA THR A 81 -6.47 30.27 -2.89
C THR A 81 -7.45 29.19 -2.43
N GLU A 82 -8.21 29.47 -1.36
CA GLU A 82 -9.26 28.57 -0.87
C GLU A 82 -10.31 28.27 -1.95
N LYS A 83 -10.70 29.28 -2.73
CA LYS A 83 -11.65 29.12 -3.83
C LYS A 83 -11.13 28.16 -4.91
N GLN A 84 -9.89 28.35 -5.34
CA GLN A 84 -9.27 27.45 -6.33
C GLN A 84 -9.12 26.03 -5.79
N SER A 85 -8.79 25.88 -4.50
CA SER A 85 -8.66 24.57 -3.86
C SER A 85 -10.00 23.84 -3.78
N ALA A 86 -11.09 24.55 -3.47
CA ALA A 86 -12.44 24.01 -3.48
C ALA A 86 -12.87 23.56 -4.89
N GLU A 87 -12.66 24.39 -5.90
CA GLU A 87 -12.99 24.04 -7.30
C GLU A 87 -12.20 22.81 -7.78
N ILE A 88 -10.90 22.72 -7.47
CA ILE A 88 -10.09 21.56 -7.84
C ILE A 88 -10.55 20.30 -7.10
N LYS A 89 -10.91 20.41 -5.83
CA LYS A 89 -11.46 19.29 -5.05
C LYS A 89 -12.72 18.75 -5.72
N ASP A 90 -13.66 19.63 -6.08
CA ASP A 90 -14.92 19.24 -6.72
C ASP A 90 -14.69 18.59 -8.09
N LEU A 91 -13.75 19.13 -8.89
CA LEU A 91 -13.35 18.52 -10.16
C LEU A 91 -12.77 17.11 -9.97
N MET A 92 -11.92 16.91 -8.97
CA MET A 92 -11.34 15.61 -8.67
C MET A 92 -12.37 14.60 -8.17
N LEU A 93 -13.36 15.04 -7.39
CA LEU A 93 -14.47 14.19 -6.95
C LEU A 93 -15.35 13.74 -8.12
N LYS A 94 -15.72 14.68 -9.01
CA LYS A 94 -16.48 14.34 -10.23
C LYS A 94 -15.72 13.36 -11.12
N HIS A 95 -14.45 13.62 -11.38
CA HIS A 95 -13.61 12.72 -12.17
C HIS A 95 -13.52 11.32 -11.53
N GLN A 96 -13.42 11.25 -10.20
CA GLN A 96 -13.37 9.97 -9.50
C GLN A 96 -14.67 9.18 -9.64
N GLN A 97 -15.83 9.84 -9.66
CA GLN A 97 -17.13 9.20 -9.89
C GLN A 97 -17.24 8.66 -11.32
N GLU A 98 -16.81 9.45 -12.32
CA GLU A 98 -16.75 9.01 -13.72
C GLU A 98 -15.87 7.76 -13.88
N MET A 99 -14.67 7.79 -13.28
CA MET A 99 -13.77 6.64 -13.30
C MET A 99 -14.35 5.42 -12.58
N GLN A 100 -15.17 5.60 -11.53
CA GLN A 100 -15.83 4.48 -10.86
C GLN A 100 -16.87 3.83 -11.78
N ALA A 101 -17.71 4.64 -12.44
CA ALA A 101 -18.71 4.16 -13.38
C ALA A 101 -18.06 3.41 -14.57
N GLU A 102 -17.00 3.96 -15.15
CA GLU A 102 -16.24 3.30 -16.23
C GLU A 102 -15.65 1.96 -15.77
N ASN A 103 -15.06 1.92 -14.57
CA ASN A 103 -14.49 0.69 -14.02
C ASN A 103 -15.55 -0.38 -13.77
N GLU A 104 -16.76 0.01 -13.35
CA GLU A 104 -17.88 -0.92 -13.16
C GLU A 104 -18.35 -1.49 -14.50
N ALA A 105 -18.57 -0.65 -15.51
CA ALA A 105 -18.92 -1.09 -16.85
C ALA A 105 -17.85 -2.03 -17.44
N PHE A 106 -16.57 -1.69 -17.26
CA PHE A 106 -15.47 -2.54 -17.73
C PHE A 106 -15.39 -3.88 -16.99
N LYS A 107 -15.69 -3.93 -15.70
CA LYS A 107 -15.75 -5.20 -14.94
C LYS A 107 -16.80 -6.14 -15.50
N GLU A 108 -17.96 -5.63 -15.91
CA GLU A 108 -19.01 -6.45 -16.51
C GLU A 108 -18.59 -7.01 -17.87
N GLN A 109 -18.02 -6.17 -18.73
CA GLN A 109 -17.44 -6.61 -20.01
C GLN A 109 -16.36 -7.67 -19.81
N LEU A 110 -15.49 -7.51 -18.81
CA LEU A 110 -14.47 -8.48 -18.47
C LEU A 110 -15.07 -9.82 -18.00
N LYS A 111 -16.18 -9.81 -17.25
CA LYS A 111 -16.86 -11.05 -16.83
C LYS A 111 -17.40 -11.79 -18.04
N ALA A 112 -18.15 -11.11 -18.90
CA ALA A 112 -18.70 -11.70 -20.13
C ALA A 112 -17.59 -12.25 -21.04
N HIS A 113 -16.50 -11.49 -21.21
CA HIS A 113 -15.36 -11.95 -21.99
C HIS A 113 -14.68 -13.18 -21.38
N ARG A 114 -14.56 -13.25 -20.05
CA ARG A 114 -14.00 -14.43 -19.35
C ARG A 114 -14.87 -15.67 -19.52
N GLU A 115 -16.19 -15.52 -19.48
CA GLU A 115 -17.13 -16.61 -19.71
C GLU A 115 -17.00 -17.15 -21.14
N LYS A 116 -17.00 -16.27 -22.14
CA LYS A 116 -16.77 -16.64 -23.54
C LYS A 116 -15.44 -17.38 -23.75
N LEU A 117 -14.36 -16.90 -23.12
CA LEU A 117 -13.07 -17.57 -23.19
C LEU A 117 -13.09 -18.96 -22.52
N LYS A 118 -13.83 -19.10 -21.42
CA LYS A 118 -14.00 -20.38 -20.73
C LYS A 118 -14.74 -21.38 -21.61
N GLU A 119 -15.85 -20.97 -22.22
CA GLU A 119 -16.63 -21.80 -23.15
C GLU A 119 -15.78 -22.23 -24.36
N ASN A 120 -15.11 -21.30 -25.01
CA ASN A 120 -14.22 -21.60 -26.15
C ASN A 120 -13.12 -22.61 -25.77
N ARG A 121 -12.57 -22.48 -24.55
CA ARG A 121 -11.55 -23.39 -24.04
C ARG A 121 -12.13 -24.78 -23.77
N GLU A 122 -13.32 -24.86 -23.21
CA GLU A 122 -14.00 -26.14 -22.94
C GLU A 122 -14.38 -26.84 -24.25
N ALA A 123 -14.91 -26.11 -25.24
CA ALA A 123 -15.23 -26.65 -26.56
C ALA A 123 -13.97 -27.18 -27.28
N LEU A 124 -12.88 -26.41 -27.28
CA LEU A 124 -11.59 -26.87 -27.82
C LEU A 124 -11.12 -28.13 -27.08
N ASN A 125 -11.22 -28.16 -25.75
CA ASN A 125 -10.79 -29.31 -24.96
C ASN A 125 -11.58 -30.57 -25.29
N GLN A 126 -12.90 -30.45 -25.46
CA GLN A 126 -13.76 -31.56 -25.89
C GLN A 126 -13.36 -32.08 -27.28
N GLY A 127 -13.11 -31.17 -28.23
CA GLY A 127 -12.64 -31.52 -29.58
C GLY A 127 -11.28 -32.21 -29.56
N ILE A 128 -10.38 -31.82 -28.66
CA ILE A 128 -9.11 -32.54 -28.46
C ILE A 128 -9.41 -33.94 -27.93
N LYS A 129 -10.17 -34.07 -26.85
CA LYS A 129 -10.45 -35.36 -26.21
C LYS A 129 -11.11 -36.38 -27.15
N SER A 130 -11.95 -35.94 -28.10
CA SER A 130 -12.60 -36.84 -29.07
C SER A 130 -11.65 -37.37 -30.15
N THR A 131 -10.49 -36.74 -30.37
CA THR A 131 -9.48 -37.18 -31.35
C THR A 131 -8.42 -38.10 -30.78
N LEU A 132 -8.42 -38.31 -29.46
CA LEU A 132 -7.40 -39.10 -28.77
C LEU A 132 -7.82 -40.56 -28.63
N THR A 133 -6.83 -41.47 -28.64
CA THR A 133 -7.04 -42.86 -28.21
C THR A 133 -7.17 -42.93 -26.68
N GLU A 134 -7.68 -44.05 -26.14
CA GLU A 134 -7.89 -44.21 -24.69
C GLU A 134 -6.61 -44.04 -23.85
N GLU A 135 -5.48 -44.55 -24.35
CA GLU A 135 -4.18 -44.40 -23.70
C GLU A 135 -3.71 -42.94 -23.71
N GLN A 136 -3.87 -42.25 -24.84
CA GLN A 136 -3.52 -40.83 -24.98
C GLN A 136 -4.40 -39.94 -24.10
N LEU A 137 -5.69 -40.23 -23.99
CA LEU A 137 -6.63 -39.49 -23.16
C LEU A 137 -6.21 -39.48 -21.68
N LYS A 138 -5.78 -40.63 -21.14
CA LYS A 138 -5.26 -40.72 -19.75
C LYS A 138 -4.07 -39.79 -19.53
N THR A 139 -3.10 -39.81 -20.45
CA THR A 139 -1.92 -38.92 -20.35
C THR A 139 -2.28 -37.44 -20.44
N TYR A 140 -3.26 -37.09 -21.30
CA TYR A 140 -3.73 -35.74 -21.50
C TYR A 140 -4.46 -35.19 -20.26
N GLU A 141 -5.30 -35.98 -19.61
CA GLU A 141 -6.01 -35.56 -18.40
C GLU A 141 -5.08 -35.30 -17.21
N GLU A 142 -4.03 -36.11 -17.05
CA GLU A 142 -2.98 -35.86 -16.08
C GLU A 142 -2.21 -34.57 -16.37
N PHE A 143 -1.93 -34.30 -17.65
CA PHE A 143 -1.29 -33.07 -18.09
C PHE A 143 -2.15 -31.83 -17.78
N GLU A 144 -3.45 -31.86 -18.08
CA GLU A 144 -4.39 -30.78 -17.74
C GLU A 144 -4.42 -30.49 -16.23
N LYS A 145 -4.48 -31.54 -15.39
CA LYS A 145 -4.45 -31.39 -13.92
C LYS A 145 -3.16 -30.70 -13.45
N LYS A 146 -2.00 -31.06 -14.02
CA LYS A 146 -0.70 -30.43 -13.71
C LYS A 146 -0.68 -28.94 -14.10
N LEU A 147 -1.26 -28.58 -15.25
CA LEU A 147 -1.37 -27.18 -15.68
C LEU A 147 -2.26 -26.35 -14.75
N LYS A 148 -3.43 -26.87 -14.37
CA LYS A 148 -4.35 -26.19 -13.43
C LYS A 148 -3.68 -25.93 -12.07
N ASN A 149 -2.94 -26.92 -11.56
CA ASN A 149 -2.19 -26.81 -10.31
C ASN A 149 -1.03 -25.80 -10.37
N ARG A 150 -0.42 -25.60 -11.54
CA ARG A 150 0.60 -24.54 -11.75
C ARG A 150 -0.02 -23.15 -11.87
N SER A 151 -1.17 -23.03 -12.56
CA SER A 151 -1.89 -21.77 -12.72
C SER A 151 -2.34 -21.19 -11.38
N GLY A 152 -2.78 -22.03 -10.43
CA GLY A 152 -3.20 -21.61 -9.08
C GLY A 152 -2.05 -21.13 -8.17
N ARG A 153 -0.79 -21.44 -8.50
CA ARG A 153 0.39 -21.09 -7.69
C ARG A 153 1.25 -19.95 -8.26
N GLY A 154 0.91 -19.44 -9.46
CA GLY A 154 1.86 -18.67 -10.28
C GLY A 154 1.51 -17.22 -10.59
N GLY A 155 0.33 -16.72 -10.19
CA GLY A 155 -0.18 -15.44 -10.70
C GLY A 155 0.46 -14.18 -10.11
N ASN A 156 1.08 -14.22 -8.93
CA ASN A 156 1.44 -12.98 -8.24
C ASN A 156 2.73 -13.02 -7.40
N SER A 157 3.75 -13.79 -7.80
CA SER A 157 4.96 -13.91 -6.97
C SER A 157 6.31 -13.99 -7.69
N ARG A 158 6.37 -14.14 -9.02
CA ARG A 158 7.67 -14.24 -9.72
C ARG A 158 8.23 -12.91 -10.22
N PHE A 159 7.41 -11.85 -10.34
CA PHE A 159 7.87 -10.52 -10.75
C PHE A 159 8.30 -9.61 -9.58
N HIS A 160 7.89 -9.91 -8.34
CA HIS A 160 8.19 -9.05 -7.17
C HIS A 160 9.21 -9.64 -6.18
N ARG A 161 9.77 -10.82 -6.44
CA ARG A 161 10.75 -11.48 -5.55
C ARG A 161 12.13 -11.69 -6.19
N ARG A 162 12.61 -10.78 -7.04
CA ARG A 162 14.05 -10.67 -7.33
C ARG A 162 14.62 -9.56 -6.45
N PRO A 163 15.39 -9.87 -5.39
CA PRO A 163 16.18 -8.86 -4.69
C PRO A 163 17.08 -8.17 -5.72
N GLY A 164 16.89 -6.87 -5.92
CA GLY A 164 17.64 -6.07 -6.90
C GLY A 164 16.90 -5.72 -8.21
N TYR A 165 15.68 -6.21 -8.45
CA TYR A 165 14.88 -5.70 -9.58
C TYR A 165 14.07 -4.48 -9.15
N ARG A 166 14.69 -3.30 -9.23
CA ARG A 166 13.96 -2.03 -9.28
C ARG A 166 13.48 -1.93 -10.75
N PRO A 167 12.18 -1.95 -11.06
CA PRO A 167 11.76 -1.68 -12.43
C PRO A 167 12.25 -0.27 -12.74
N GLU A 168 13.27 -0.16 -13.58
CA GLU A 168 13.70 1.10 -14.13
C GLU A 168 12.45 1.74 -14.71
N ARG A 169 12.06 2.87 -14.11
CA ARG A 169 10.94 3.67 -14.57
C ARG A 169 11.16 3.83 -16.05
N PHE A 170 10.20 3.36 -16.83
CA PHE A 170 10.19 3.40 -18.28
C PHE A 170 10.26 4.87 -18.71
N ASN A 171 11.46 5.44 -18.75
CA ASN A 171 11.66 6.79 -19.21
C ASN A 171 13.08 7.00 -19.74
N ARG A 172 13.09 7.27 -21.06
CA ARG A 172 14.16 7.85 -21.86
C ARG A 172 15.39 6.97 -22.15
N ARG A 173 15.18 5.95 -22.98
CA ARG A 173 16.21 5.58 -23.99
C ARG A 173 15.59 5.15 -25.33
N PHE A 174 14.50 5.82 -25.73
CA PHE A 174 13.96 5.80 -27.10
C PHE A 174 14.58 6.90 -27.99
N HIS A 175 15.78 7.36 -27.69
CA HIS A 175 16.53 8.20 -28.61
C HIS A 175 17.79 7.41 -28.95
N GLN A 176 17.96 7.12 -30.25
CA GLN A 176 18.98 6.28 -30.90
C GLN A 176 18.58 4.84 -31.29
N ARG A 177 17.31 4.61 -31.63
CA ARG A 177 17.02 3.65 -32.72
C ARG A 177 16.43 4.44 -33.88
N PRO A 178 17.07 4.46 -35.07
CA PRO A 178 16.44 5.07 -36.23
C PRO A 178 15.09 4.37 -36.47
N PRO A 179 14.05 5.09 -36.93
CA PRO A 179 12.77 4.46 -37.24
C PRO A 179 13.04 3.35 -38.25
N ARG A 180 12.66 2.11 -37.91
CA ARG A 180 12.51 1.07 -38.93
C ARG A 180 11.45 1.60 -39.88
N GLN A 181 11.84 1.94 -41.12
CA GLN A 181 10.87 2.28 -42.13
C GLN A 181 9.83 1.15 -42.17
N PRO A 182 8.53 1.45 -42.16
CA PRO A 182 7.55 0.40 -42.40
C PRO A 182 7.85 -0.18 -43.77
N GLN A 183 8.18 -1.47 -43.84
CA GLN A 183 8.15 -2.17 -45.12
C GLN A 183 6.73 -1.98 -45.64
N ARG A 184 6.57 -1.14 -46.67
CA ARG A 184 5.32 -1.01 -47.39
C ARG A 184 5.04 -2.38 -47.97
N PHE A 185 4.17 -3.15 -47.32
CA PHE A 185 3.54 -4.28 -47.97
C PHE A 185 2.65 -3.70 -49.08
N HIS A 186 3.21 -3.56 -50.29
CA HIS A 186 2.39 -3.49 -51.48
C HIS A 186 1.68 -4.82 -51.60
N ARG A 187 0.44 -4.88 -51.11
CA ARG A 187 -0.49 -5.88 -51.65
C ARG A 187 -0.84 -5.39 -53.06
N PRO A 188 -0.56 -6.17 -54.13
CA PRO A 188 -1.11 -5.85 -55.43
C PRO A 188 -2.64 -5.85 -55.31
N ILE A 189 -3.26 -4.78 -55.82
CA ILE A 189 -4.70 -4.70 -56.03
C ILE A 189 -5.01 -5.75 -57.11
N PRO A 190 -5.92 -6.72 -56.90
CA PRO A 190 -6.36 -7.56 -57.99
C PRO A 190 -7.09 -6.66 -59.00
N GLU A 191 -6.48 -6.48 -60.18
CA GLU A 191 -7.16 -6.02 -61.38
C GLU A 191 -8.28 -7.02 -61.71
N ASN A 192 -9.49 -6.49 -61.78
CA ASN A 192 -10.64 -6.98 -62.56
C ASN A 192 -10.89 -8.49 -62.61
N VAL A 193 -11.96 -8.92 -61.95
CA VAL A 193 -12.80 -10.00 -62.46
C VAL A 193 -14.24 -9.48 -62.49
N GLU A 194 -14.53 -8.68 -63.51
CA GLU A 194 -15.88 -8.58 -64.05
C GLU A 194 -15.99 -9.67 -65.12
N GLU A 195 -16.82 -10.67 -64.85
CA GLU A 195 -17.75 -11.35 -65.78
C GLU A 195 -18.69 -12.26 -64.98
#